data_AF-Q03RE6-F1
#
_entry.id   AF-Q03RE6-F1
#
_cell.length_a   1.000
_cell.length_b   1.000
_cell.length_c   1.000
_cell.angle_alpha   90.00
_cell.angle_beta   90.00
_cell.angle_gamma   90.00
#
_symmetry.space_group_name_H-M   'P 1'
#
loop_
_entity.id
_entity.type
_entity.pdbx_description
1 polymer ?
#
loop_
_entity_poly.entity_id
_entity_poly.type
_entity_poly.pdbx_seq_one_letter_code
_entity_poly.pdbx_strand_id
1 'polypeptide(L)'
;MFDFDDMIDRWGIPLEIEMGGGNDGGHYDESGEWVADKAVPLKVNEPLLPPGTNASPGTYYTGNRGGMLDVWDMDWYSKQPKIADQTEVKDLERGITYRVAKKSDYQPYAGITIYNLEAVTTNGKTV
;
A
#
# COMPACT_ATOMS: atom_id res chain seq x y z
N MET A 1 2.95 28.67 1.78
CA MET A 1 3.67 27.62 2.54
C MET A 1 3.34 26.32 1.82
N PHE A 2 4.34 25.56 1.40
CA PHE A 2 4.11 24.27 0.73
C PHE A 2 3.80 23.24 1.80
N ASP A 3 2.57 22.72 1.80
CA ASP A 3 2.16 21.64 2.70
C ASP A 3 2.28 20.31 1.96
N PHE A 4 2.81 19.28 2.62
CA PHE A 4 2.98 17.95 2.02
C PHE A 4 1.63 17.30 1.74
N ASP A 5 0.60 17.72 2.48
CA ASP A 5 -0.79 17.34 2.27
C ASP A 5 -1.33 17.78 0.91
N ASP A 6 -1.01 19.00 0.47
CA ASP A 6 -1.43 19.52 -0.85
C ASP A 6 -0.81 18.69 -2.00
N MET A 7 0.39 18.14 -1.79
CA MET A 7 1.04 17.27 -2.77
C MET A 7 0.33 15.92 -2.86
N ILE A 8 -0.02 15.32 -1.71
CA ILE A 8 -0.72 14.04 -1.67
C ILE A 8 -2.08 14.17 -2.36
N ASP A 9 -2.82 15.24 -2.07
CA ASP A 9 -4.14 15.46 -2.65
C ASP A 9 -4.07 15.73 -4.17
N ARG A 10 -3.00 16.38 -4.64
CA ARG A 10 -2.80 16.70 -6.06
C ARG A 10 -2.40 15.51 -6.92
N TRP A 11 -1.60 14.60 -6.38
CA TRP A 11 -1.05 13.44 -7.11
C TRP A 11 -1.69 12.12 -6.69
N GLY A 12 -2.72 12.19 -5.85
CA GLY A 12 -3.48 11.03 -5.40
C GLY A 12 -4.20 10.36 -6.56
N ILE A 13 -4.20 9.03 -6.53
CA ILE A 13 -5.10 8.20 -7.33
C ILE A 13 -6.05 7.45 -6.39
N PRO A 14 -7.26 7.08 -6.86
CA PRO A 14 -8.20 6.33 -6.06
C PRO A 14 -7.66 4.91 -5.78
N LEU A 15 -7.46 4.62 -4.49
CA LEU A 15 -7.03 3.32 -3.99
C LEU A 15 -8.12 2.70 -3.10
N GLU A 16 -8.23 1.38 -3.16
CA GLU A 16 -9.04 0.58 -2.24
C GLU A 16 -8.14 -0.37 -1.46
N ILE A 17 -8.19 -0.28 -0.13
CA ILE A 17 -7.34 -1.04 0.77
C ILE A 17 -8.20 -2.10 1.46
N GLU A 18 -7.84 -3.36 1.23
CA GLU A 18 -8.44 -4.48 1.94
C GLU A 18 -7.77 -4.60 3.32
N MET A 19 -8.21 -3.76 4.25
CA MET A 19 -7.83 -3.89 5.65
C MET A 19 -8.20 -5.31 6.07
N GLY A 20 -7.20 -6.14 6.39
CA GLY A 20 -7.43 -7.54 6.72
C GLY A 20 -8.57 -7.64 7.73
N GLY A 21 -9.63 -8.36 7.36
CA GLY A 21 -10.72 -8.66 8.28
C GLY A 21 -10.11 -9.34 9.48
N GLY A 22 -10.01 -8.60 10.58
CA GLY A 22 -9.39 -9.11 11.79
C GLY A 22 -10.13 -10.38 12.21
N ASN A 23 -9.39 -11.34 12.77
CA ASN A 23 -9.96 -12.48 13.50
C ASN A 23 -10.85 -12.06 14.70
N ASP A 24 -11.07 -10.77 14.90
CA ASP A 24 -11.78 -10.17 16.03
C ASP A 24 -13.21 -9.69 15.67
N GLY A 25 -13.67 -9.88 14.42
CA GLY A 25 -15.01 -9.51 13.96
C GLY A 25 -15.69 -10.63 13.17
N GLY A 26 -16.83 -11.10 13.67
CA GLY A 26 -17.66 -12.09 13.01
C GLY A 26 -18.93 -12.37 13.79
N HIS A 27 -19.94 -12.89 13.11
CA HIS A 27 -21.22 -13.27 13.69
C HIS A 27 -21.56 -14.71 13.32
N TYR A 28 -22.41 -15.35 14.14
CA TYR A 28 -23.03 -16.61 13.75
C TYR A 28 -24.20 -16.31 12.82
N ASP A 29 -24.25 -16.98 11.67
CA ASP A 29 -25.40 -16.89 10.77
C ASP A 29 -26.63 -17.61 11.34
N GLU A 30 -27.76 -17.55 10.63
CA GLU A 30 -29.01 -18.23 11.03
C GLU A 30 -28.88 -19.77 11.07
N SER A 31 -27.80 -20.32 10.49
CA SER A 31 -27.45 -21.74 10.47
C SER A 31 -26.51 -22.14 11.61
N GLY A 32 -26.00 -21.18 12.39
CA GLY A 32 -25.01 -21.42 13.46
C GLY A 32 -23.58 -21.59 12.95
N GLU A 33 -23.28 -21.21 11.71
CA GLU A 33 -21.92 -21.14 11.18
C GLU A 33 -21.28 -19.79 11.54
N TRP A 34 -19.99 -19.82 11.93
CA TRP A 34 -19.25 -18.58 12.18
C TRP A 34 -18.87 -17.94 10.85
N VAL A 35 -19.26 -16.68 10.66
CA VAL A 35 -18.97 -15.89 9.46
C VAL A 35 -18.09 -14.71 9.87
N ALA A 36 -16.90 -14.60 9.27
CA ALA A 36 -16.05 -13.43 9.42
C ALA A 36 -16.79 -12.21 8.84
N ASP A 37 -16.82 -11.12 9.59
CA ASP A 37 -17.30 -9.87 9.04
C ASP A 37 -16.36 -9.45 7.92
N LYS A 38 -16.91 -9.20 6.73
CA LYS A 38 -16.13 -8.59 5.65
C LYS A 38 -15.67 -7.23 6.12
N ALA A 39 -14.35 -7.02 6.18
CA ALA A 39 -13.82 -5.70 6.44
C ALA A 39 -14.38 -4.72 5.40
N VAL A 40 -14.88 -3.58 5.87
CA VAL A 40 -15.26 -2.49 4.98
C VAL A 40 -13.94 -1.98 4.37
N PRO A 41 -13.79 -2.04 3.03
CA PRO A 41 -12.55 -1.61 2.41
C PRO A 41 -12.35 -0.11 2.62
N LEU A 42 -11.13 0.27 2.98
CA LEU A 42 -10.77 1.67 3.16
C LEU A 42 -10.47 2.27 1.80
N LYS A 43 -11.21 3.31 1.42
CA LYS A 43 -10.98 4.05 0.17
C LYS A 43 -10.22 5.32 0.46
N VAL A 44 -9.10 5.49 -0.24
CA VAL A 44 -8.25 6.68 -0.11
C VAL A 44 -7.92 7.24 -1.49
N ASN A 45 -7.51 8.50 -1.52
CA ASN A 45 -6.97 9.13 -2.71
C ASN A 45 -5.54 9.56 -2.40
N GLU A 46 -4.57 8.69 -2.69
CA GLU A 46 -3.20 8.82 -2.21
C GLU A 46 -2.18 8.46 -3.33
N PRO A 47 -0.99 9.09 -3.36
CA PRO A 47 -0.03 8.88 -4.43
C PRO A 47 0.54 7.46 -4.45
N LEU A 48 0.52 6.87 -5.65
CA LEU A 48 1.14 5.58 -5.98
C LEU A 48 2.15 5.79 -7.12
N LEU A 49 3.43 5.58 -6.84
CA LEU A 49 4.53 5.93 -7.75
C LEU A 49 5.44 4.73 -7.99
N PRO A 50 5.96 4.51 -9.21
CA PRO A 50 6.98 3.49 -9.45
C PRO A 50 8.26 3.77 -8.61
N PRO A 51 8.92 2.74 -8.08
CA PRO A 51 10.13 2.94 -7.29
C PRO A 51 11.21 3.60 -8.14
N GLY A 52 11.86 4.60 -7.57
CA GLY A 52 12.90 5.37 -8.26
C GLY A 52 12.43 6.57 -9.06
N THR A 53 11.13 6.90 -9.13
CA THR A 53 10.70 8.20 -9.72
C THR A 53 11.05 9.41 -8.84
N ASN A 54 11.38 9.18 -7.56
CA ASN A 54 11.97 10.17 -6.66
C ASN A 54 13.50 10.08 -6.55
N ALA A 55 14.11 9.05 -7.15
CA ALA A 55 15.55 9.01 -7.35
C ALA A 55 15.83 9.75 -8.65
N SER A 56 16.76 10.71 -8.65
CA SER A 56 17.40 11.09 -9.91
C SER A 56 17.83 9.80 -10.62
N PRO A 57 17.74 9.70 -11.97
CA PRO A 57 17.99 8.47 -12.75
C PRO A 57 19.41 7.85 -12.61
N GLY A 58 20.17 8.18 -11.57
CA GLY A 58 21.40 7.51 -11.14
C GLY A 58 21.51 7.25 -9.63
N THR A 59 20.43 7.31 -8.84
CA THR A 59 20.50 7.05 -7.38
C THR A 59 19.73 5.79 -6.98
N TYR A 60 20.16 4.64 -7.50
CA TYR A 60 19.99 3.41 -6.74
C TYR A 60 20.82 3.59 -5.46
N TYR A 61 20.19 3.61 -4.29
CA TYR A 61 20.93 3.54 -3.04
C TYR A 61 21.63 2.18 -2.98
N THR A 62 22.83 2.10 -3.56
CA THR A 62 23.79 1.01 -3.37
C THR A 62 24.40 1.17 -1.98
N GLY A 63 23.57 0.93 -0.96
CA GLY A 63 24.06 0.65 0.38
C GLY A 63 24.70 -0.73 0.34
N ASN A 64 26.03 -0.77 0.23
CA ASN A 64 26.82 -1.99 0.22
C ASN A 64 26.75 -2.68 1.61
N ARG A 65 25.63 -3.34 1.89
CA ARG A 65 25.43 -4.29 2.99
C ARG A 65 24.76 -5.54 2.41
N GLY A 66 25.55 -6.39 1.75
CA GLY A 66 25.21 -7.81 1.64
C GLY A 66 24.31 -8.27 0.50
N GLY A 67 24.17 -7.51 -0.60
CA GLY A 67 23.86 -8.12 -1.91
C GLY A 67 22.41 -8.55 -2.18
N MET A 68 21.41 -7.95 -1.55
CA MET A 68 20.00 -8.07 -2.00
C MET A 68 19.50 -6.73 -2.52
N LEU A 69 19.10 -6.71 -3.80
CA LEU A 69 18.30 -5.64 -4.36
C LEU A 69 16.84 -5.96 -3.98
N ASP A 70 16.33 -5.29 -2.96
CA ASP A 70 14.90 -5.29 -2.68
C ASP A 70 14.23 -4.46 -3.80
N VAL A 71 13.66 -5.15 -4.80
CA VAL A 71 12.93 -4.52 -5.90
C VAL A 71 11.45 -4.60 -5.58
N TRP A 72 10.77 -3.45 -5.58
CA TRP A 72 9.34 -3.33 -5.40
C TRP A 72 8.70 -2.88 -6.71
N ASP A 73 7.38 -3.01 -6.86
CA ASP A 73 6.67 -2.55 -8.05
C ASP A 73 6.15 -1.12 -7.91
N MET A 74 5.76 -0.72 -6.70
CA MET A 74 5.24 0.62 -6.40
C MET A 74 5.59 1.10 -4.98
N ASP A 75 5.73 2.41 -4.81
CA ASP A 75 5.78 3.12 -3.54
C ASP A 75 4.45 3.86 -3.32
N TRP A 76 3.77 3.56 -2.22
CA TRP A 76 2.54 4.23 -1.79
C TRP A 76 2.82 5.18 -0.64
N TYR A 77 2.58 6.47 -0.87
CA TYR A 77 2.74 7.53 0.12
C TYR A 77 1.41 7.76 0.82
N SER A 78 1.28 7.25 2.04
CA SER A 78 0.00 7.18 2.72
C SER A 78 -0.05 8.04 3.98
N LYS A 79 -1.19 8.68 4.22
CA LYS A 79 -1.50 9.27 5.53
C LYS A 79 -1.99 8.21 6.52
N GLN A 80 -2.32 7.00 6.05
CA GLN A 80 -2.84 5.93 6.89
C GLN A 80 -1.71 5.25 7.68
N PRO A 81 -1.68 5.39 9.02
CA PRO A 81 -0.68 4.73 9.82
C PRO A 81 -1.03 3.24 10.01
N LYS A 82 0.00 2.42 10.27
CA LYS A 82 -0.15 1.04 10.75
C LYS A 82 -0.91 0.09 9.81
N ILE A 83 -0.81 0.28 8.50
CA ILE A 83 -1.24 -0.76 7.56
C ILE A 83 -0.34 -1.98 7.75
N ALA A 84 -0.97 -3.15 7.83
CA ALA A 84 -0.28 -4.41 8.05
C ALA A 84 0.48 -4.84 6.79
N ASP A 85 1.53 -5.62 7.00
CA ASP A 85 2.19 -6.28 5.88
C ASP A 85 1.23 -7.33 5.31
N GLN A 86 1.37 -7.66 4.03
CA GLN A 86 0.46 -8.50 3.25
C GLN A 86 -0.95 -7.93 3.00
N THR A 87 -1.25 -6.69 3.43
CA THR A 87 -2.50 -5.99 3.06
C THR A 87 -2.53 -5.73 1.55
N GLU A 88 -3.68 -5.98 0.93
CA GLU A 88 -3.90 -5.70 -0.50
C GLU A 88 -4.34 -4.26 -0.72
N VAL A 89 -3.73 -3.61 -1.70
CA VAL A 89 -3.97 -2.23 -2.12
C VAL A 89 -4.27 -2.25 -3.60
N LYS A 90 -5.48 -1.84 -3.96
CA LYS A 90 -5.97 -1.89 -5.34
C LYS A 90 -5.96 -0.51 -5.96
N ASP A 91 -5.21 -0.36 -7.06
CA ASP A 91 -5.29 0.77 -7.97
C ASP A 91 -6.61 0.67 -8.75
N LEU A 92 -7.58 1.53 -8.42
CA LEU A 92 -8.90 1.49 -9.04
C LEU A 92 -8.91 2.06 -10.46
N GLU A 93 -7.92 2.88 -10.84
CA GLU A 93 -7.83 3.41 -12.21
C GLU A 93 -7.30 2.36 -13.18
N ARG A 94 -6.28 1.59 -12.76
CA ARG A 94 -5.63 0.58 -13.60
C ARG A 94 -6.17 -0.82 -13.40
N GLY A 95 -6.91 -1.06 -12.31
CA GLY A 95 -7.43 -2.39 -11.95
C GLY A 95 -6.34 -3.36 -11.50
N ILE A 96 -5.21 -2.86 -11.01
CA ILE A 96 -4.07 -3.66 -10.55
C ILE A 96 -4.12 -3.75 -9.03
N THR A 97 -3.92 -4.96 -8.49
CA THR A 97 -3.79 -5.17 -7.05
C THR A 97 -2.32 -5.34 -6.70
N TYR A 98 -1.90 -4.63 -5.66
CA TYR A 98 -0.59 -4.76 -5.04
C TYR A 98 -0.73 -5.24 -3.61
N ARG A 99 0.39 -5.66 -3.02
CA ARG A 99 0.46 -6.13 -1.65
C ARG A 99 1.57 -5.41 -0.90
N VAL A 100 1.27 -4.98 0.33
CA VAL A 100 2.26 -4.35 1.21
C VAL A 100 3.34 -5.36 1.58
N ALA A 101 4.58 -5.08 1.18
CA ALA A 101 5.72 -5.92 1.49
C ALA A 101 6.62 -5.31 2.58
N LYS A 102 6.72 -3.98 2.60
CA LYS A 102 7.56 -3.24 3.54
C LYS A 102 6.96 -1.87 3.84
N LYS A 103 7.34 -1.29 4.98
CA LYS A 103 6.96 0.07 5.37
C LYS A 103 8.11 0.85 5.98
N SER A 104 8.11 2.14 5.70
CA SER A 104 8.99 3.15 6.31
C SER A 104 8.14 4.20 6.99
N ASP A 105 8.21 4.28 8.31
CA ASP A 105 7.37 5.16 9.12
C ASP A 105 8.00 6.55 9.26
N TYR A 106 7.33 7.55 8.70
CA TYR A 106 7.69 8.98 8.80
C TYR A 106 6.59 9.79 9.51
N GLN A 107 5.64 9.14 10.18
CA GLN A 107 4.51 9.79 10.86
C GLN A 107 4.97 10.91 11.82
N PRO A 108 6.04 10.74 12.63
CA PRO A 108 6.50 11.79 13.54
C PRO A 108 7.05 13.05 12.85
N TYR A 109 7.42 12.96 11.58
CA TYR A 109 8.13 14.04 10.87
C TYR A 109 7.27 14.70 9.79
N ALA A 110 6.46 13.91 9.08
CA ALA A 110 5.74 14.34 7.90
C ALA A 110 4.30 13.80 7.84
N GLY A 111 3.81 13.11 8.89
CA GLY A 111 2.43 12.59 8.93
C GLY A 111 2.14 11.48 7.91
N ILE A 112 3.18 10.82 7.38
CA ILE A 112 3.05 9.79 6.35
C ILE A 112 3.79 8.50 6.67
N THR A 113 3.35 7.43 6.04
CA THR A 113 4.07 6.16 5.96
C THR A 113 4.27 5.82 4.49
N ILE A 114 5.49 5.44 4.11
CA ILE A 114 5.78 4.94 2.76
C ILE A 114 5.67 3.43 2.80
N TYR A 115 4.73 2.88 2.04
CA TYR A 115 4.56 1.44 1.87
C TYR A 115 5.16 1.02 0.52
N ASN A 116 6.09 0.06 0.56
CA ASN A 116 6.59 -0.57 -0.66
C ASN A 116 5.69 -1.76 -1.01
N LEU A 117 5.24 -1.80 -2.26
CA LEU A 117 4.24 -2.74 -2.73
C LEU A 117 4.77 -3.66 -3.82
N GLU A 118 4.32 -4.90 -3.80
CA GLU A 118 4.56 -5.92 -4.84
C GLU A 118 3.25 -6.21 -5.59
N ALA A 119 3.29 -6.33 -6.90
CA ALA A 119 2.12 -6.64 -7.70
C ALA A 119 1.63 -8.07 -7.42
N VAL A 120 0.34 -8.22 -7.14
CA VAL A 120 -0.28 -9.53 -6.98
C VAL A 120 -0.48 -10.13 -8.37
N THR A 121 0.30 -11.15 -8.71
CA THR A 121 0.15 -11.88 -9.97
C THR A 121 -1.02 -12.86 -9.88
N THR A 122 -2.15 -12.52 -10.49
CA THR A 122 -3.27 -13.46 -10.66
C THR A 122 -3.04 -14.28 -11.94
N ASN A 123 -2.65 -15.55 -11.81
CA ASN A 123 -2.61 -16.55 -12.88
C ASN A 123 -1.82 -16.17 -14.16
N GLY A 124 -0.54 -15.84 -14.04
CA GLY A 124 0.40 -15.89 -15.17
C GLY A 124 0.14 -14.89 -16.31
N LYS A 125 -0.68 -13.86 -16.09
CA LYS A 125 -0.75 -12.69 -16.95
C LYS A 125 -0.42 -11.45 -16.14
N THR A 126 0.71 -10.85 -16.45
CA THR A 126 0.97 -9.44 -16.19
C THR A 126 -0.12 -8.64 -16.91
N VAL A 127 -0.79 -7.76 -16.18
CA VAL A 127 -1.75 -6.80 -16.72
C VAL A 127 -0.98 -5.71 -17.47
#